data_AF-Q6PKH8-F1
#
_entry.id   AF-Q6PKH8-F1
#
_cell.length_a   1.000
_cell.length_b   1.000
_cell.length_c   1.000
_cell.angle_alpha   90.00
_cell.angle_beta   90.00
_cell.angle_gamma   90.00
#
_symmetry.space_group_name_H-M   'P 1'
#
loop_
_entity.id
_entity.type
_entity.pdbx_description
1 polymer ?
#
loop_
_entity_poly.entity_id
_entity_poly.type
_entity_poly.pdbx_seq_one_letter_code
_entity_poly.pdbx_strand_id
1 'polypeptide(L)'
;MEMGRRIHLELRNRTPSDVKELVLDNSRSNEGKLEGLTDEFEELEFLSTINVGLTSIANLPKLNKLKKLELSDNRVSGGLEVLAEKCPNLTHLNLSGNKIKDLSTIEPLKKLENLKSLDLFNCEVTNLNDYRENVFKLLPQLTYLDGYDRDDKEAPDSDAEGYVEGLDDEEEDEDEEEYDEEGYNDGEVDDEEDKKKKKKKKKKKKKKK
;
A
#
# COMPACT_ATOMS: atom_id res chain seq x y z
N MET A 1 0.78 4.01 26.71
CA MET A 1 2.26 4.02 26.52
C MET A 1 2.64 5.25 25.70
N GLU A 2 3.80 5.87 25.87
CA GLU A 2 4.23 7.01 25.02
C GLU A 2 4.50 6.53 23.58
N MET A 3 4.17 7.38 22.59
CA MET A 3 4.32 7.07 21.16
C MET A 3 5.75 6.69 20.79
N GLY A 4 6.76 7.46 21.19
CA GLY A 4 8.17 7.14 20.89
C GLY A 4 8.62 5.78 21.45
N ARG A 5 8.13 5.41 22.65
CA ARG A 5 8.40 4.07 23.20
C ARG A 5 7.69 2.98 22.41
N ARG A 6 6.47 3.24 21.92
CA ARG A 6 5.72 2.30 21.09
C ARG A 6 6.45 2.05 19.77
N ILE A 7 6.92 3.11 19.09
CA ILE A 7 7.73 3.01 17.87
C ILE A 7 8.95 2.11 18.11
N HIS A 8 9.72 2.37 19.17
CA HIS A 8 10.90 1.55 19.48
C HIS A 8 10.56 0.06 19.67
N LEU A 9 9.42 -0.25 20.30
CA LEU A 9 8.95 -1.63 20.49
C LEU A 9 8.49 -2.28 19.19
N GLU A 10 7.82 -1.54 18.30
CA GLU A 10 7.35 -2.06 17.00
C GLU A 10 8.52 -2.33 16.03
N LEU A 11 9.60 -1.56 16.13
CA LEU A 11 10.78 -1.77 15.27
C LEU A 11 11.45 -3.12 15.55
N ARG A 12 11.48 -3.63 16.79
CA ARG A 12 12.08 -4.95 17.14
C ARG A 12 13.49 -5.19 16.54
N ASN A 13 14.35 -4.17 16.57
CA ASN A 13 15.69 -4.14 15.95
C ASN A 13 15.73 -4.07 14.41
N ARG A 14 14.58 -3.88 13.74
CA ARG A 14 14.54 -3.49 12.33
C ARG A 14 14.94 -2.03 12.18
N THR A 15 15.52 -1.71 11.02
CA THR A 15 15.72 -0.32 10.59
C THR A 15 14.38 0.30 10.21
N PRO A 16 14.14 1.59 10.51
CA PRO A 16 12.92 2.29 10.10
C PRO A 16 12.66 2.22 8.58
N SER A 17 13.73 2.18 7.78
CA SER A 17 13.69 2.08 6.32
C SER A 17 12.99 0.84 5.79
N ASP A 18 12.96 -0.27 6.54
CA ASP A 18 12.48 -1.56 6.04
C ASP A 18 11.05 -1.85 6.49
N VAL A 19 10.42 -0.90 7.21
CA VAL A 19 9.10 -1.09 7.82
C VAL A 19 8.01 -0.62 6.88
N LYS A 20 7.19 -1.57 6.42
CA LYS A 20 6.02 -1.30 5.58
C LYS A 20 4.75 -0.93 6.34
N GLU A 21 4.62 -1.43 7.56
CA GLU A 21 3.43 -1.28 8.39
C GLU A 21 3.83 -0.85 9.79
N LEU A 22 3.17 0.19 10.31
CA LEU A 22 3.40 0.67 11.66
C LEU A 22 2.07 0.98 12.37
N VAL A 23 1.83 0.28 13.48
CA VAL A 23 0.63 0.43 14.32
C VAL A 23 1.00 1.07 15.65
N LEU A 24 0.48 2.27 15.89
CA LEU A 24 0.75 3.09 17.08
C LEU A 24 -0.51 3.29 17.95
N ASP A 25 -1.55 2.49 17.71
CA ASP A 25 -2.84 2.63 18.36
C ASP A 25 -2.76 2.55 19.88
N ASN A 26 -3.63 3.32 20.54
CA ASN A 26 -3.74 3.40 22.00
C ASN A 26 -2.42 3.80 22.69
N SER A 27 -1.51 4.41 21.94
CA SER A 27 -0.36 5.14 22.49
C SER A 27 -0.78 6.55 22.92
N ARG A 28 0.17 7.35 23.40
CA ARG A 28 -0.06 8.75 23.78
C ARG A 28 0.92 9.63 23.04
N SER A 29 0.37 10.56 22.28
CA SER A 29 1.09 11.73 21.78
C SER A 29 1.31 12.74 22.91
N ASN A 30 2.42 13.48 22.84
CA ASN A 30 2.61 14.65 23.70
C ASN A 30 2.02 15.88 22.99
N GLU A 31 1.27 16.69 23.73
CA GLU A 31 0.60 17.89 23.22
C GLU A 31 -0.32 17.67 22.00
N GLY A 32 -0.73 16.42 21.73
CA GLY A 32 -1.52 16.09 20.55
C GLY A 32 -0.75 16.13 19.23
N LYS A 33 0.58 15.94 19.26
CA LYS A 33 1.45 15.94 18.09
C LYS A 33 2.12 14.59 17.86
N LEU A 34 2.41 14.29 16.60
CA LEU A 34 3.21 13.13 16.22
C LEU A 34 4.67 13.32 16.69
N GLU A 35 5.25 12.24 17.22
CA GLU A 35 6.63 12.20 17.73
C GLU A 35 7.31 10.88 17.37
N GLY A 36 8.60 10.95 17.06
CA GLY A 36 9.42 9.77 16.77
C GLY A 36 9.28 9.21 15.35
N LEU A 37 8.36 9.75 14.54
CA LEU A 37 8.33 9.53 13.10
C LEU A 37 9.29 10.51 12.41
N THR A 38 10.08 10.00 11.46
CA THR A 38 11.08 10.75 10.69
C THR A 38 10.96 10.40 9.21
N ASP A 39 11.71 11.08 8.35
CA ASP A 39 11.77 10.75 6.92
C ASP A 39 12.50 9.41 6.64
N GLU A 40 13.05 8.74 7.67
CA GLU A 40 13.72 7.42 7.54
C GLU A 40 12.75 6.26 7.27
N PHE A 41 11.45 6.46 7.48
CA PHE A 41 10.40 5.47 7.22
C PHE A 41 10.03 5.43 5.72
N GLU A 42 11.04 5.20 4.87
CA GLU A 42 10.93 5.36 3.41
C GLU A 42 9.99 4.33 2.77
N GLU A 43 9.95 3.10 3.28
CA GLU A 43 9.12 1.99 2.78
C GLU A 43 7.74 1.90 3.45
N LEU A 44 7.37 2.86 4.30
CA LEU A 44 6.13 2.80 5.05
C LEU A 44 4.92 3.00 4.12
N GLU A 45 4.07 1.98 4.05
CA GLU A 45 2.88 1.93 3.21
C GLU A 45 1.58 2.08 4.03
N PHE A 46 1.60 1.64 5.29
CA PHE A 46 0.48 1.71 6.22
C PHE A 46 0.89 2.30 7.58
N LEU A 47 0.14 3.29 8.03
CA LEU A 47 0.30 3.90 9.35
C LEU A 47 -1.04 3.98 10.08
N SER A 48 -1.09 3.41 11.28
CA SER A 48 -2.24 3.52 12.17
C SER A 48 -1.89 4.26 13.45
N THR A 49 -2.68 5.28 13.78
CA THR A 49 -2.51 6.12 14.99
C THR A 49 -3.86 6.35 15.68
N ILE A 50 -4.62 5.27 15.88
CA ILE A 50 -5.97 5.34 16.43
C ILE A 50 -5.92 5.63 17.93
N ASN A 51 -6.78 6.56 18.39
CA ASN A 51 -6.94 6.90 19.81
C ASN A 51 -5.60 7.22 20.51
N VAL A 52 -4.79 8.08 19.88
CA VAL A 52 -3.49 8.53 20.46
C VAL A 52 -3.52 9.98 20.96
N GLY A 53 -4.68 10.64 20.84
CA GLY A 53 -4.93 11.99 21.33
C GLY A 53 -4.41 13.10 20.44
N LEU A 54 -4.20 12.85 19.14
CA LEU A 54 -3.74 13.87 18.19
C LEU A 54 -4.75 15.01 18.07
N THR A 55 -4.25 16.23 18.03
CA THR A 55 -5.02 17.44 17.71
C THR A 55 -4.57 18.05 16.38
N SER A 56 -3.37 17.69 15.91
CA SER A 56 -2.80 18.16 14.66
C SER A 56 -1.90 17.09 14.02
N ILE A 57 -1.84 17.10 12.70
CA ILE A 57 -0.96 16.26 11.88
C ILE A 57 0.20 17.05 11.25
N ALA A 58 0.46 18.29 11.70
CA ALA A 58 1.49 19.15 11.11
C ALA A 58 2.92 18.56 11.18
N ASN A 59 3.18 17.69 12.15
CA ASN A 59 4.49 17.05 12.37
C ASN A 59 4.69 15.76 11.52
N LEU A 60 3.84 15.51 10.54
CA LEU A 60 3.99 14.32 9.69
C LEU A 60 5.27 14.46 8.83
N PRO A 61 6.20 13.47 8.87
CA PRO A 61 7.36 13.47 7.99
C PRO A 61 6.94 13.20 6.54
N LYS A 62 7.88 13.32 5.60
CA LYS A 62 7.60 12.98 4.21
C LYS A 62 7.57 11.46 4.05
N LEU A 63 6.39 10.90 3.80
CA LEU A 63 6.13 9.47 3.66
C LEU A 63 5.59 9.19 2.25
N ASN A 64 6.49 9.14 1.27
CA ASN A 64 6.12 9.06 -0.14
C ASN A 64 5.43 7.74 -0.51
N LYS A 65 5.75 6.64 0.17
CA LYS A 65 5.16 5.32 -0.10
C LYS A 65 3.87 5.05 0.68
N LEU A 66 3.46 5.98 1.55
CA LEU A 66 2.27 5.79 2.39
C LEU A 66 1.01 5.77 1.52
N LYS A 67 0.28 4.66 1.60
CA LYS A 67 -0.96 4.41 0.85
C LYS A 67 -2.19 4.48 1.75
N LYS A 68 -2.07 4.06 3.01
CA LYS A 68 -3.19 4.01 3.97
C LYS A 68 -2.82 4.65 5.29
N LEU A 69 -3.68 5.55 5.76
CA LEU A 69 -3.48 6.31 7.00
C LEU A 69 -4.76 6.27 7.86
N GLU A 70 -4.66 5.68 9.04
CA GLU A 70 -5.74 5.62 10.03
C GLU A 70 -5.49 6.64 11.16
N LEU A 71 -6.37 7.64 11.25
CA LEU A 71 -6.34 8.71 12.26
C LEU A 71 -7.60 8.68 13.16
N SER A 72 -8.31 7.56 13.21
CA SER A 72 -9.59 7.44 13.90
C SER A 72 -9.49 7.73 15.41
N ASP A 73 -10.58 8.21 16.01
CA ASP A 73 -10.69 8.50 17.44
C ASP A 73 -9.62 9.50 17.96
N ASN A 74 -9.26 10.48 17.15
CA ASN A 74 -8.42 11.61 17.54
C ASN A 74 -9.27 12.90 17.66
N ARG A 75 -8.60 14.07 17.70
CA ARG A 75 -9.21 15.39 17.84
C ARG A 75 -8.72 16.35 16.76
N VAL A 76 -8.36 15.83 15.59
CA VAL A 76 -7.94 16.63 14.44
C VAL A 76 -9.12 17.46 13.95
N SER A 77 -8.92 18.75 13.73
CA SER A 77 -9.96 19.67 13.27
C SER A 77 -9.58 20.46 12.01
N GLY A 78 -8.45 20.14 11.38
CA GLY A 78 -7.92 20.84 10.22
C GLY A 78 -6.44 20.55 9.99
N GLY A 79 -5.77 21.38 9.18
CA GLY A 79 -4.37 21.19 8.81
C GLY A 79 -4.17 20.02 7.84
N LEU A 80 -5.21 19.67 7.06
CA LEU A 80 -5.19 18.53 6.14
C LEU A 80 -4.37 18.80 4.88
N GLU A 81 -4.03 20.06 4.60
CA GLU A 81 -3.16 20.46 3.49
C GLU A 81 -1.76 19.81 3.56
N VAL A 82 -1.29 19.47 4.76
CA VAL A 82 0.00 18.80 4.96
C VAL A 82 0.04 17.42 4.31
N LEU A 83 -1.11 16.75 4.19
CA LEU A 83 -1.18 15.41 3.59
C LEU A 83 -0.79 15.43 2.12
N ALA A 84 -1.18 16.49 1.39
CA ALA A 84 -0.83 16.65 -0.01
C ALA A 84 0.68 16.83 -0.22
N GLU A 85 1.37 17.45 0.74
CA GLU A 85 2.82 17.69 0.66
C GLU A 85 3.65 16.49 1.16
N LYS A 86 3.13 15.78 2.16
CA LYS A 86 3.87 14.73 2.89
C LYS A 86 3.55 13.32 2.43
N CYS A 87 2.33 13.07 1.94
CA CYS A 87 1.82 11.76 1.54
C CYS A 87 1.12 11.83 0.18
N PRO A 88 1.84 12.18 -0.90
CA PRO A 88 1.23 12.41 -2.22
C PRO A 88 0.58 11.16 -2.84
N ASN A 89 0.99 9.96 -2.40
CA ASN A 89 0.47 8.68 -2.90
C ASN A 89 -0.61 8.06 -2.00
N LEU A 90 -1.20 8.85 -1.09
CA LEU A 90 -2.23 8.36 -0.19
C LEU A 90 -3.50 7.99 -0.97
N THR A 91 -4.00 6.78 -0.73
CA THR A 91 -5.20 6.22 -1.39
C THR A 91 -6.36 6.01 -0.42
N HIS A 92 -6.06 5.76 0.85
CA HIS A 92 -7.04 5.50 1.90
C HIS A 92 -6.75 6.39 3.12
N LEU A 93 -7.76 7.14 3.56
CA LEU A 93 -7.68 8.01 4.72
C LEU A 93 -8.88 7.80 5.63
N ASN A 94 -8.63 7.45 6.89
CA ASN A 94 -9.66 7.40 7.91
C ASN A 94 -9.51 8.56 8.89
N LEU A 95 -10.53 9.42 8.95
CA LEU A 95 -10.65 10.55 9.86
C LEU A 95 -11.85 10.39 10.81
N SER A 96 -12.44 9.19 10.91
CA SER A 96 -13.61 8.95 11.75
C SER A 96 -13.36 9.34 13.22
N GLY A 97 -14.41 9.85 13.89
CA GLY A 97 -14.33 10.28 15.29
C GLY A 97 -13.49 11.54 15.56
N ASN A 98 -13.05 12.26 14.52
CA ASN A 98 -12.33 13.53 14.67
C ASN A 98 -13.27 14.76 14.77
N LYS A 99 -12.71 15.97 14.79
CA LYS A 99 -13.42 17.25 14.94
C LYS A 99 -13.57 18.01 13.63
N ILE A 100 -13.91 17.30 12.56
CA ILE A 100 -14.16 17.88 11.23
C ILE A 100 -15.60 18.42 11.20
N LYS A 101 -15.74 19.75 11.12
CA LYS A 101 -17.03 20.45 11.24
C LYS A 101 -17.68 20.81 9.91
N ASP A 102 -16.86 21.13 8.92
CA ASP A 102 -17.31 21.71 7.66
C ASP A 102 -16.52 21.17 6.47
N LEU A 103 -17.09 21.35 5.29
CA LEU A 103 -16.49 20.91 4.03
C LEU A 103 -15.21 21.68 3.69
N SER A 104 -15.03 22.91 4.19
CA SER A 104 -13.82 23.70 3.93
C SER A 104 -12.58 23.07 4.58
N THR A 105 -12.78 22.36 5.70
CA THR A 105 -11.72 21.63 6.40
C THR A 105 -11.14 20.50 5.54
N ILE A 106 -11.96 19.84 4.72
CA ILE A 106 -11.56 18.72 3.84
C ILE A 106 -11.25 19.16 2.40
N GLU A 107 -11.54 20.40 2.03
CA GLU A 107 -11.20 20.94 0.70
C GLU A 107 -9.73 20.72 0.30
N PRO A 108 -8.72 20.86 1.19
CA PRO A 108 -7.33 20.61 0.83
C PRO A 108 -7.06 19.18 0.31
N LEU A 109 -7.89 18.20 0.69
CA LEU A 109 -7.77 16.81 0.23
C LEU A 109 -7.97 16.67 -1.28
N LYS A 110 -8.56 17.67 -1.95
CA LYS A 110 -8.70 17.68 -3.41
C LYS A 110 -7.36 17.55 -4.16
N LYS A 111 -6.26 17.95 -3.50
CA LYS A 111 -4.90 17.85 -4.05
C LYS A 111 -4.31 16.43 -3.99
N LEU A 112 -4.93 15.52 -3.24
CA LEU A 112 -4.55 14.11 -3.21
C LEU A 112 -5.26 13.42 -4.39
N GLU A 113 -4.64 13.46 -5.56
CA GLU A 113 -5.20 12.93 -6.80
C GLU A 113 -5.44 11.41 -6.74
N ASN A 114 -4.64 10.71 -5.93
CA ASN A 114 -4.72 9.26 -5.74
C ASN A 114 -5.70 8.82 -4.64
N LEU A 115 -6.35 9.75 -3.93
CA LEU A 115 -7.24 9.41 -2.82
C LEU A 115 -8.53 8.76 -3.34
N LYS A 116 -8.72 7.49 -3.01
CA LYS A 116 -9.86 6.66 -3.45
C LYS A 116 -10.91 6.47 -2.37
N SER A 117 -10.50 6.37 -1.11
CA SER A 117 -11.38 6.09 0.03
C SER A 117 -11.14 7.08 1.17
N LEU A 118 -12.23 7.64 1.68
CA LEU A 118 -12.25 8.58 2.80
C LEU A 118 -13.34 8.17 3.78
N ASP A 119 -12.99 8.07 5.05
CA ASP A 119 -13.94 7.82 6.13
C ASP A 119 -13.99 9.03 7.06
N LEU A 120 -15.18 9.60 7.23
CA LEU A 120 -15.49 10.74 8.07
C LEU A 120 -16.59 10.39 9.09
N PHE A 121 -16.87 9.11 9.29
CA PHE A 121 -17.91 8.65 10.21
C PHE A 121 -17.73 9.28 11.60
N ASN A 122 -18.83 9.62 12.27
CA ASN A 122 -18.80 10.24 13.60
C ASN A 122 -18.03 11.60 13.66
N CYS A 123 -17.96 12.33 12.55
CA CYS A 123 -17.55 13.75 12.53
C CYS A 123 -18.77 14.69 12.50
N GLU A 124 -18.59 15.96 12.86
CA GLU A 124 -19.70 16.93 12.85
C GLU A 124 -20.21 17.21 11.42
N VAL A 125 -19.33 17.14 10.42
CA VAL A 125 -19.62 17.35 8.98
C VAL A 125 -20.67 16.38 8.42
N THR A 126 -20.81 15.18 9.00
CA THR A 126 -21.78 14.18 8.51
C THR A 126 -23.23 14.57 8.80
N ASN A 127 -23.46 15.55 9.68
CA ASN A 127 -24.80 16.05 9.99
C ASN A 127 -25.27 17.14 9.02
N LEU A 128 -24.44 17.54 8.06
CA LEU A 128 -24.82 18.51 7.03
C LEU A 128 -25.80 17.88 6.04
N ASN A 129 -26.75 18.70 5.56
CA ASN A 129 -27.65 18.28 4.47
C ASN A 129 -26.84 17.99 3.20
N ASP A 130 -27.27 16.96 2.47
CA ASP A 130 -26.62 16.52 1.23
C ASP A 130 -25.12 16.27 1.38
N TYR A 131 -24.68 15.87 2.59
CA TYR A 131 -23.28 15.68 2.95
C TYR A 131 -22.52 14.83 1.92
N ARG A 132 -23.00 13.61 1.63
CA ARG A 132 -22.33 12.68 0.70
C ARG A 132 -22.20 13.30 -0.70
N GLU A 133 -23.29 13.85 -1.23
CA GLU A 133 -23.25 14.50 -2.55
C GLU A 133 -22.26 15.66 -2.60
N ASN A 134 -22.25 16.49 -1.56
CA ASN A 134 -21.36 17.65 -1.50
C ASN A 134 -19.89 17.23 -1.38
N VAL A 135 -19.59 16.16 -0.64
CA VAL A 135 -18.24 15.58 -0.58
C VAL A 135 -17.82 15.03 -1.94
N PHE A 136 -18.65 14.25 -2.62
CA PHE A 136 -18.31 13.74 -3.96
C PHE A 136 -18.19 14.84 -5.02
N LYS A 137 -18.95 15.94 -4.91
CA LYS A 137 -18.80 17.13 -5.77
C LYS A 137 -17.48 17.86 -5.47
N LEU A 138 -17.07 17.92 -4.20
CA LEU A 138 -15.84 18.59 -3.78
C LEU A 138 -14.59 17.77 -4.11
N LEU A 139 -14.66 16.45 -3.96
CA LEU A 139 -13.58 15.48 -4.13
C LEU A 139 -13.97 14.49 -5.25
N PRO A 140 -13.93 14.91 -6.53
CA PRO A 140 -14.40 14.08 -7.63
C PRO A 140 -13.57 12.82 -7.87
N GLN A 141 -12.31 12.78 -7.40
CA GLN A 141 -11.44 11.61 -7.45
C GLN A 141 -11.87 10.48 -6.50
N LEU A 142 -12.70 10.80 -5.49
CA LEU A 142 -13.09 9.86 -4.46
C LEU A 142 -14.06 8.83 -5.02
N THR A 143 -13.78 7.55 -4.76
CA THR A 143 -14.63 6.41 -5.14
C THR A 143 -15.55 6.02 -3.99
N TYR A 144 -14.98 5.91 -2.78
CA TYR A 144 -15.69 5.46 -1.58
C TYR A 144 -15.67 6.53 -0.49
N LEU A 145 -16.83 6.74 0.13
CA LEU A 145 -17.02 7.61 1.27
C LEU A 145 -17.73 6.82 2.38
N ASP A 146 -17.15 6.81 3.58
CA ASP A 146 -17.68 6.08 4.75
C ASP A 146 -17.96 4.59 4.46
N GLY A 147 -17.15 3.98 3.60
CA GLY A 147 -17.29 2.56 3.20
C GLY A 147 -18.25 2.29 2.03
N TYR A 148 -18.86 3.31 1.42
CA TYR A 148 -19.81 3.13 0.31
C TYR A 148 -19.51 4.04 -0.88
N ASP A 149 -19.74 3.57 -2.10
CA ASP A 149 -19.63 4.36 -3.32
C ASP A 149 -20.84 5.31 -3.54
N ARG A 150 -20.93 5.90 -4.73
CA ARG A 150 -22.04 6.80 -5.12
C ARG A 150 -23.38 6.09 -5.32
N ASP A 151 -23.35 4.77 -5.54
CA ASP A 151 -24.51 3.92 -5.76
C ASP A 151 -24.90 3.13 -4.49
N ASP A 152 -24.35 3.51 -3.32
CA ASP A 152 -24.49 2.84 -2.04
C ASP A 152 -24.00 1.37 -2.04
N LYS A 153 -23.03 1.05 -2.90
CA LYS A 153 -22.33 -0.25 -2.87
C LYS A 153 -21.17 -0.18 -1.89
N GLU A 154 -21.08 -1.20 -1.04
CA GLU A 154 -20.01 -1.34 -0.06
C GLU A 154 -18.66 -1.47 -0.75
N ALA A 155 -17.64 -0.80 -0.21
CA ALA A 155 -16.26 -0.94 -0.65
C ALA A 155 -15.80 -2.38 -0.44
N PRO A 156 -15.03 -2.96 -1.37
CA PRO A 156 -14.43 -4.25 -1.14
C PRO A 156 -13.50 -4.18 0.09
N ASP A 157 -13.44 -5.26 0.87
CA ASP A 157 -12.54 -5.37 2.02
C ASP A 157 -11.12 -4.98 1.58
N SER A 158 -10.60 -3.88 2.13
CA SER A 158 -9.32 -3.26 1.72
C SER A 158 -8.09 -4.15 1.92
N ASP A 159 -8.26 -5.30 2.58
CA ASP A 159 -7.23 -6.31 2.80
C ASP A 159 -7.16 -7.36 1.68
N ALA A 160 -8.14 -7.37 0.75
CA ALA A 160 -8.20 -8.31 -0.36
C ALA A 160 -7.49 -7.81 -1.63
N GLU A 161 -7.17 -6.52 -1.71
CA GLU A 161 -6.24 -6.01 -2.73
C GLU A 161 -4.82 -6.33 -2.27
N GLY A 162 -4.43 -7.60 -2.44
CA GLY A 162 -3.03 -7.94 -2.60
C GLY A 162 -2.45 -6.96 -3.61
N TYR A 163 -1.51 -6.15 -3.13
CA TYR A 163 -0.70 -5.21 -3.88
C TYR A 163 -0.64 -5.62 -5.34
N VAL A 164 -1.33 -4.88 -6.20
CA VAL A 164 -1.08 -4.97 -7.64
C VAL A 164 0.34 -4.42 -7.83
N GLU A 165 1.33 -5.29 -7.64
CA GLU A 165 2.62 -5.16 -8.29
C GLU A 165 2.37 -5.26 -9.79
N GLY A 166 2.93 -4.33 -10.56
CA GLY A 166 2.94 -4.42 -12.02
C GLY A 166 1.86 -3.62 -12.72
N LEU A 167 1.95 -2.29 -12.66
CA LEU A 167 1.89 -1.53 -13.91
C LEU A 167 3.33 -1.19 -14.26
N ASP A 168 4.13 -2.22 -14.55
CA ASP A 168 5.38 -2.03 -15.30
C ASP A 168 5.05 -2.29 -16.76
N ASP A 169 5.53 -1.39 -17.59
CA ASP A 169 5.44 -1.34 -19.05
C ASP A 169 5.59 -2.73 -19.70
N GLU A 170 4.53 -3.18 -20.38
CA GLU A 170 4.69 -4.06 -21.54
C GLU A 170 4.62 -3.17 -22.78
N GLU A 171 5.76 -2.56 -23.11
CA GLU A 171 6.05 -2.20 -24.50
C GLU A 171 6.16 -3.51 -25.29
N GLU A 172 5.39 -3.56 -26.36
CA GLU A 172 5.25 -4.65 -27.32
C GLU A 172 6.62 -5.08 -27.88
N ASP A 173 6.95 -6.36 -27.77
CA ASP A 173 7.82 -7.02 -28.73
C ASP A 173 7.17 -8.37 -29.12
N GLU A 174 6.51 -8.34 -30.28
CA GLU A 174 6.03 -9.49 -31.02
C GLU A 174 7.21 -10.39 -31.41
N ASP A 175 7.19 -11.66 -31.01
CA ASP A 175 7.88 -12.72 -31.76
C ASP A 175 7.10 -14.03 -31.58
N GLU A 176 6.27 -14.34 -32.58
CA GLU A 176 5.62 -15.63 -32.78
C GLU A 176 6.66 -16.67 -33.19
N GLU A 177 6.85 -17.71 -32.38
CA GLU A 177 7.45 -18.98 -32.85
C GLU A 177 6.51 -20.13 -32.48
N GLU A 178 5.78 -20.56 -33.51
CA GLU A 178 4.84 -21.68 -33.56
C GLU A 178 5.59 -23.02 -33.37
N TYR A 179 5.36 -23.70 -32.25
CA TYR A 179 5.78 -25.09 -32.07
C TYR A 179 4.58 -26.01 -32.28
N ASP A 180 4.49 -26.56 -33.48
CA ASP A 180 3.57 -27.66 -33.80
C ASP A 180 4.13 -28.97 -33.18
N GLU A 181 3.37 -29.50 -32.23
CA GLU A 181 3.51 -30.85 -31.69
C GLU A 181 2.88 -31.83 -32.69
N GLU A 182 3.46 -33.02 -32.89
CA GLU A 182 2.73 -34.32 -33.00
C GLU A 182 3.62 -35.44 -33.57
N GLY A 183 3.45 -36.65 -33.02
CA GLY A 183 3.52 -37.88 -33.81
C GLY A 183 4.65 -38.86 -33.52
N TYR A 184 4.48 -39.66 -32.47
CA TYR A 184 5.20 -40.93 -32.28
C TYR A 184 4.78 -42.01 -33.29
N ASN A 185 5.61 -43.08 -33.36
CA ASN A 185 5.37 -44.45 -33.85
C ASN A 185 5.67 -44.69 -35.34
N ASP A 186 6.21 -45.81 -35.83
CA ASP A 186 6.86 -47.04 -35.35
C ASP A 186 7.31 -47.77 -36.65
N GLY A 187 8.30 -48.67 -36.57
CA GLY A 187 8.57 -49.60 -37.67
C GLY A 187 10.04 -49.87 -37.97
N GLU A 188 10.44 -51.08 -37.63
CA GLU A 188 11.63 -51.87 -38.00
C GLU A 188 12.05 -51.70 -39.50
N VAL A 189 13.29 -51.90 -39.96
CA VAL A 189 14.06 -53.17 -40.03
C VAL A 189 15.52 -52.88 -40.43
N ASP A 190 16.44 -53.58 -39.75
CA ASP A 190 17.74 -54.20 -40.16
C ASP A 190 18.42 -53.80 -41.49
N ASP A 191 19.71 -53.41 -41.43
CA ASP A 191 20.81 -54.13 -42.14
C ASP A 191 22.22 -53.58 -41.83
N GLU A 192 23.07 -54.49 -41.34
CA GLU A 192 24.52 -54.71 -41.56
C GLU A 192 25.43 -53.60 -42.18
N GLU A 193 26.47 -53.17 -41.44
CA GLU A 193 27.90 -53.50 -41.70
C GLU A 193 28.88 -52.50 -41.03
N ASP A 194 29.59 -53.01 -40.03
CA ASP A 194 31.05 -53.15 -40.03
C ASP A 194 31.96 -51.92 -40.34
N LYS A 195 32.67 -51.41 -39.30
CA LYS A 195 34.15 -51.49 -39.17
C LYS A 195 34.77 -50.47 -38.19
N LYS A 196 35.34 -51.04 -37.12
CA LYS A 196 36.76 -50.88 -36.71
C LYS A 196 37.30 -49.45 -36.43
N LYS A 197 37.60 -49.16 -35.16
CA LYS A 197 38.94 -49.31 -34.51
C LYS A 197 39.22 -48.25 -33.42
N LYS A 198 39.46 -48.80 -32.23
CA LYS A 198 40.64 -48.61 -31.35
C LYS A 198 40.80 -47.31 -30.53
N LYS A 199 40.84 -47.59 -29.21
CA LYS A 199 41.85 -47.17 -28.20
C LYS A 199 41.69 -45.73 -27.69
N LYS A 200 41.68 -45.42 -26.39
CA LYS A 200 42.19 -46.06 -25.15
C LYS A 200 41.53 -45.30 -23.98
N LYS A 201 40.96 -45.99 -22.98
CA LYS A 201 41.51 -46.12 -21.60
C LYS A 201 41.93 -44.76 -20.97
N LYS A 202 41.29 -44.22 -19.93
CA LYS A 202 41.20 -44.79 -18.57
C LYS A 202 40.28 -43.94 -17.66
N LYS A 203 39.43 -44.66 -16.90
CA LYS A 203 39.10 -44.53 -15.47
C LYS A 203 38.65 -43.14 -14.96
N LYS A 204 37.36 -42.99 -14.61
CA LYS A 204 36.75 -43.30 -13.30
C LYS A 204 37.45 -42.63 -12.10
N LYS A 205 36.60 -41.93 -11.32
CA LYS A 205 36.70 -41.53 -9.89
C LYS A 205 37.43 -40.21 -9.66
N LYS A 206 36.67 -39.15 -9.38
CA LYS A 206 36.17 -38.73 -8.05
C LYS A 206 37.24 -37.95 -7.28
N LYS A 207 36.84 -36.71 -6.94
CA LYS A 207 37.13 -35.96 -5.71
C LYS A 207 38.54 -35.43 -5.51
N LYS A 208 38.58 -34.11 -5.21
CA LYS A 208 39.39 -33.41 -4.20
C LYS A 208 40.90 -33.66 -4.33
N LYS A 209 41.69 -32.67 -4.71
CA LYS A 209 42.00 -31.45 -3.95
C LYS A 209 42.92 -30.60 -4.83
#